data_AF-A0A8J7ACT1-F1
#
_entry.id   AF-A0A8J7ACT1-F1
#
_cell.length_a   1.000
_cell.length_b   1.000
_cell.length_c   1.000
_cell.angle_alpha   90.00
_cell.angle_beta   90.00
_cell.angle_gamma   90.00
#
_symmetry.space_group_name_H-M   'P 1'
#
loop_
_entity.id
_entity.type
_entity.pdbx_description
1 polymer ?
#
loop_
_entity_poly.entity_id
_entity_poly.type
_entity_poly.pdbx_seq_one_letter_code
_entity_poly.pdbx_strand_id
1 'polypeptide(L)' 'MPSKIVNLTAYIVVESIKNILEDCLEYPYQMMFSVSYYRQRLIAQTLSSIKNSYVVIQDTEELDELDVVRLHMFL' A
#
# COMPACT_ATOMS: atom_id res chain seq x y z
N MET A 1 3.70 22.36 -15.72
CA MET A 1 2.91 21.12 -15.75
C MET A 1 2.78 20.63 -14.32
N PRO A 2 1.57 20.36 -13.83
CA PRO A 2 1.40 19.91 -12.46
C PRO A 2 1.94 18.48 -12.32
N SER A 3 2.57 18.24 -11.17
CA SER A 3 3.20 16.97 -10.85
C SER A 3 2.90 16.62 -9.41
N LYS A 4 2.75 15.34 -9.14
CA LYS A 4 2.38 14.79 -7.85
C LYS A 4 3.47 13.86 -7.34
N ILE A 5 3.81 14.00 -6.07
CA ILE A 5 4.69 13.06 -5.37
C ILE A 5 3.81 11.91 -4.87
N VAL A 6 4.16 10.68 -5.22
CA VAL A 6 3.44 9.47 -4.81
C VAL A 6 4.37 8.56 -4.02
N ASN A 7 3.89 8.04 -2.89
CA ASN A 7 4.58 7.00 -2.13
C ASN A 7 4.19 5.63 -2.69
N LEU A 8 5.06 5.03 -3.50
CA LEU A 8 4.83 3.70 -4.08
C LEU A 8 4.77 2.61 -3.01
N THR A 9 5.60 2.76 -1.97
CA THR A 9 5.62 1.80 -0.86
C THR A 9 4.29 1.79 -0.11
N ALA A 10 3.67 2.97 0.09
CA ALA A 10 2.36 3.07 0.72
C ALA A 10 1.29 2.32 -0.07
N TYR A 11 1.28 2.48 -1.39
CA TYR A 11 0.33 1.80 -2.26
C TYR A 11 0.44 0.27 -2.14
N ILE A 12 1.64 -0.27 -2.32
CA ILE A 12 1.92 -1.72 -2.29
C ILE A 12 1.59 -2.30 -0.91
N VAL A 13 1.99 -1.62 0.17
CA VAL A 13 1.74 -2.09 1.54
C VAL A 13 0.25 -2.13 1.86
N VAL A 14 -0.50 -1.10 1.46
CA VAL A 14 -1.95 -1.04 1.71
C VAL A 14 -2.66 -2.18 0.98
N GLU A 15 -2.34 -2.40 -0.29
CA GLU A 15 -2.93 -3.46 -1.09
C GLU A 15 -2.58 -4.85 -0.54
N SER A 16 -1.30 -5.09 -0.24
CA SER A 16 -0.84 -6.37 0.30
C SER A 16 -1.51 -6.70 1.64
N ILE A 17 -1.59 -5.72 2.55
CA ILE A 17 -2.28 -5.90 3.84
C ILE A 17 -3.77 -6.16 3.63
N LYS A 18 -4.41 -5.46 2.70
CA LYS A 18 -5.82 -5.69 2.38
C LYS A 18 -6.04 -7.14 1.91
N ASN A 19 -5.25 -7.63 0.96
CA ASN A 19 -5.37 -8.98 0.42
C ASN A 19 -5.15 -10.04 1.52
N ILE A 20 -4.12 -9.88 2.35
CA ILE A 20 -3.84 -10.79 3.48
C ILE A 20 -5.01 -10.83 4.47
N LEU A 21 -5.63 -9.68 4.76
CA LEU A 21 -6.73 -9.59 5.71
C LEU A 21 -8.07 -10.07 5.14
N GLU A 22 -8.27 -10.01 3.82
CA GLU A 22 -9.43 -10.59 3.13
C GLU A 22 -9.42 -12.12 3.24
N ASP A 23 -8.25 -12.75 3.13
CA ASP A 23 -8.07 -14.19 3.27
C ASP A 23 -7.94 -14.66 4.74
N CYS A 24 -7.90 -13.74 5.70
CA CYS A 24 -7.69 -14.05 7.11
C CYS A 24 -8.97 -14.60 7.76
N LEU A 25 -9.09 -15.93 7.81
CA LEU A 25 -10.23 -16.63 8.43
C LEU A 25 -10.07 -16.92 9.94
N GLU A 26 -8.91 -16.61 10.52
CA GLU A 26 -8.61 -17.03 11.89
C GLU A 26 -9.07 -16.00 12.95
N TYR A 27 -9.79 -16.49 13.95
CA TYR A 27 -10.04 -15.78 15.20
C TYR A 27 -8.75 -15.75 16.05
N PRO A 28 -8.38 -14.61 16.67
CA PRO A 28 -9.13 -13.35 16.80
C PRO A 28 -8.78 -12.29 15.75
N TYR A 29 -7.87 -12.58 14.82
CA TYR A 29 -7.30 -11.59 13.91
C TYR A 29 -8.34 -10.99 12.96
N GLN A 30 -9.26 -11.81 12.46
CA GLN A 30 -10.38 -11.33 11.63
C GLN A 30 -11.20 -10.26 12.36
N MET A 31 -11.53 -10.49 13.64
CA MET A 31 -12.30 -9.55 14.44
C MET A 31 -11.50 -8.29 14.77
N MET A 32 -10.24 -8.43 15.15
CA MET A 32 -9.37 -7.31 15.47
C MET A 32 -9.19 -6.38 14.26
N PHE A 33 -8.90 -6.92 13.08
CA PHE A 33 -8.66 -6.11 11.89
C PHE A 33 -9.94 -5.68 11.16
N SER A 34 -11.12 -6.15 11.54
CA SER A 34 -12.39 -5.54 11.09
C SER A 34 -12.46 -4.05 11.47
N VAL A 35 -11.88 -3.69 12.63
CA VAL A 35 -11.79 -2.30 13.10
C VAL A 35 -10.75 -1.53 12.31
N SER A 36 -11.18 -0.43 11.67
CA SER A 36 -10.32 0.42 10.83
C SER A 36 -9.08 0.95 11.54
N TYR A 37 -9.18 1.27 12.84
CA TYR A 37 -8.07 1.75 13.66
C TYR A 37 -6.89 0.78 13.67
N TYR A 38 -7.13 -0.52 13.86
CA TYR A 38 -6.04 -1.51 13.91
C TYR A 38 -5.40 -1.73 12.55
N ARG A 39 -6.17 -1.66 11.45
CA ARG A 39 -5.64 -1.69 10.08
C ARG A 39 -4.75 -0.50 9.79
N GLN A 40 -5.21 0.71 10.11
CA GLN A 40 -4.43 1.94 9.94
C GLN A 40 -3.14 1.91 10.77
N ARG A 41 -3.22 1.41 12.01
CA ARG A 41 -2.05 1.28 12.88
C ARG A 41 -1.02 0.30 12.33
N LEU A 42 -1.48 -0.84 11.79
CA LEU A 42 -0.61 -1.82 11.13
C LEU A 42 0.07 -1.20 9.91
N ILE A 43 -0.68 -0.56 9.01
CA ILE A 43 -0.14 0.12 7.83
C ILE A 43 0.92 1.16 8.25
N ALA A 44 0.61 2.01 9.22
CA ALA A 44 1.53 3.04 9.70
C ALA A 44 2.81 2.45 10.31
N GLN A 45 2.70 1.39 11.10
CA GLN A 45 3.85 0.69 11.67
C GLN A 45 4.71 0.04 10.58
N THR A 46 4.10 -0.63 9.60
CA THR A 46 4.82 -1.24 8.48
C THR A 46 5.59 -0.19 7.69
N LEU A 47 4.93 0.91 7.29
CA LEU A 47 5.56 2.00 6.54
C LEU A 47 6.65 2.73 7.31
N SER A 48 6.57 2.76 8.64
CA SER A 48 7.61 3.33 9.49
C SER A 48 8.83 2.41 9.64
N SER A 49 8.64 1.10 9.40
CA SER A 49 9.66 0.08 9.61
C SER A 49 10.46 -0.25 8.34
N ILE A 50 10.04 0.27 7.19
CA ILE A 50 10.66 0.02 5.89
C ILE A 50 11.02 1.32 5.19
N LYS A 51 11.99 1.26 4.27
CA LYS A 51 12.36 2.41 3.45
C LYS A 51 11.23 2.70 2.46
N ASN A 52 10.72 3.93 2.49
CA ASN A 52 9.69 4.39 1.56
C ASN A 52 10.32 4.85 0.23
N SER A 53 9.70 4.45 -0.88
CA SER A 53 10.04 4.88 -2.23
C SER A 53 9.01 5.89 -2.72
N TYR A 54 9.49 7.01 -3.23
CA TYR A 54 8.67 8.09 -3.74
C TYR A 54 9.02 8.36 -5.20
N VAL A 55 8.00 8.57 -6.02
CA VAL A 55 8.15 8.96 -7.42
C VAL A 55 7.38 10.25 -7.69
N VAL A 56 7.89 11.03 -8.62
CA VAL A 56 7.23 12.23 -9.13
C VAL A 56 6.54 11.84 -10.43
N ILE A 57 5.25 12.07 -10.49
CA ILE A 57 4.40 11.70 -11.62
C ILE A 57 3.82 12.98 -12.18
N GLN A 58 3.82 13.13 -13.49
CA GLN A 58 3.15 14.27 -14.12
C GLN A 58 1.66 13.99 -14.15
N ASP A 59 0.80 14.99 -13.96
CA ASP A 59 -0.67 14.79 -13.87
C ASP A 59 -1.30 14.17 -15.14
N THR A 60 -0.54 14.01 -16.23
CA THR A 60 -0.92 13.27 -17.44
C THR A 60 -0.66 11.75 -17.37
N GLU A 61 0.08 11.28 -16.38
CA GLU A 61 0.36 9.87 -16.11
C GLU A 61 -0.47 9.46 -14.89
N GLU A 62 -1.66 8.90 -15.10
CA GLU A 62 -2.33 8.16 -14.02
C GLU A 62 -1.55 6.88 -13.77
N LEU A 63 -1.17 6.61 -12.52
CA LEU A 63 -0.67 5.29 -12.16
C LEU A 63 -1.84 4.32 -12.22
N ASP A 64 -1.89 3.54 -13.29
CA ASP A 64 -2.77 2.39 -13.33
C ASP A 64 -2.19 1.26 -12.46
N GLU A 65 -3.04 0.37 -11.93
CA GLU A 65 -2.63 -0.79 -11.11
C GLU A 65 -1.52 -1.60 -11.78
N LEU A 66 -1.53 -1.65 -13.11
CA LEU A 66 -0.53 -2.30 -13.96
C LEU A 66 0.85 -1.63 -13.96
N ASP A 67 0.94 -0.32 -13.73
CA ASP A 67 2.22 0.40 -13.74
C ASP A 67 3.01 0.17 -12.46
N VAL A 68 2.32 -0.01 -11.33
CA VAL A 68 2.95 -0.38 -10.06
C VAL A 68 3.51 -1.80 -10.11
N VAL A 69 2.79 -2.74 -10.73
CA VAL A 69 3.25 -4.13 -10.95
C VAL A 69 4.43 -4.17 -11.92
N ARG A 70 4.42 -3.35 -12.98
CA ARG A 70 5.56 -3.26 -13.92
C ARG A 70 6.82 -2.73 -13.25
N LEU A 71 6.72 -1.71 -12.40
CA LEU A 71 7.85 -1.19 -11.64
C LEU A 71 8.48 -2.24 -10.70
N HIS A 72 7.69 -3.19 -10.20
CA HIS A 72 8.18 -4.30 -9.38
C HIS A 72 8.96 -5.37 -10.17
N MET A 73 8.77 -5.51 -11.48
CA MET A 73 9.47 -6.51 -12.29
C MET A 73 10.90 -6.09 -12.68
N PHE A 74 11.25 -4.82 -12.49
CA PHE A 74 12.55 -4.24 -12.87
C PHE A 74 13.45 -3.89 -11.66
N LEU A 75 13.06 -4.23 -10.44
CA LEU A 75 13.85 -4.12 -9.20
C LEU A 75 14.16 -5.50 -8.63
#